data_AF-A0A847NSC2-F1
#
_entry.id   AF-A0A847NSC2-F1
#
_cell.length_a   1.000
_cell.length_b   1.000
_cell.length_c   1.000
_cell.angle_alpha   90.00
_cell.angle_beta   90.00
_cell.angle_gamma   90.00
#
_symmetry.space_group_name_H-M   'P 1'
#
loop_
_entity.id
_entity.type
_entity.pdbx_description
1 polymer ?
#
loop_
_entity_poly.entity_id
_entity_poly.type
_entity_poly.pdbx_seq_one_letter_code
_entity_poly.pdbx_strand_id
1 'polypeptide(L)' 'MAKNISTKKPLTVNLRSHALNTTKSRQKPNLQTVTIDGVKVKLTAREIRTLKKAA' A
#
# COMPACT_ATOMS: atom_id res chain seq x y z
N MET A 1 -10.24 15.36 -0.56
CA MET A 1 -9.18 14.32 -0.72
C MET A 1 -9.85 12.95 -0.76
N ALA A 2 -9.47 12.04 -1.66
CA ALA A 2 -10.12 10.73 -1.76
C ALA A 2 -9.97 9.90 -0.47
N LYS A 3 -11.06 9.28 -0.01
CA LYS A 3 -11.10 8.47 1.22
C LYS A 3 -10.29 7.19 1.02
N ASN A 4 -9.42 6.86 1.99
CA ASN A 4 -8.74 5.57 2.01
C ASN A 4 -9.70 4.49 2.51
N ILE A 5 -9.94 3.48 1.67
CA ILE A 5 -10.81 2.35 1.97
C ILE A 5 -9.99 1.11 2.33
N SER A 6 -8.70 1.07 1.99
CA SER A 6 -7.85 -0.08 2.31
C SER A 6 -7.58 -0.18 3.81
N THR A 7 -7.71 -1.39 4.34
CA THR A 7 -7.39 -1.73 5.74
C THR A 7 -5.91 -2.02 5.96
N LYS A 8 -5.09 -2.03 4.90
CA LYS A 8 -3.67 -2.39 5.00
C LYS A 8 -2.86 -1.32 5.73
N LYS A 9 -2.28 -1.71 6.84
CA LYS A 9 -1.38 -0.88 7.65
C LYS A 9 0.07 -1.01 7.19
N PRO A 10 0.90 0.04 7.32
CA PRO A 10 2.33 -0.07 7.04
C PRO A 10 3.04 -0.93 8.08
N LEU A 11 3.95 -1.79 7.61
CA LEU A 11 4.75 -2.68 8.45
C LEU A 11 6.04 -1.99 8.90
N THR A 12 6.47 -2.29 10.13
CA THR A 12 7.78 -1.89 10.65
C THR A 12 8.79 -3.00 10.38
N VAL A 13 9.96 -2.65 9.86
CA VAL A 13 11.00 -3.62 9.50
C VAL A 13 12.37 -3.16 9.98
N ASN A 14 13.27 -4.11 10.20
CA ASN A 14 14.68 -3.84 10.48
C ASN A 14 15.48 -4.11 9.21
N LEU A 15 16.27 -3.13 8.78
CA LEU A 15 17.23 -3.27 7.70
C LEU A 15 18.60 -3.67 8.27
N ARG A 16 19.43 -4.21 7.38
CA ARG A 16 20.81 -4.62 7.66
C ARG A 16 21.71 -4.02 6.59
N SER A 17 22.85 -3.47 7.00
CA SER A 17 23.89 -3.05 6.05
C SER A 17 24.72 -4.26 5.60
N HIS A 18 25.67 -4.05 4.67
CA HIS A 18 26.64 -5.07 4.28
C HIS A 18 27.48 -5.59 5.47
N ALA A 19 27.74 -4.74 6.47
CA ALA A 19 28.37 -5.12 7.73
C ALA A 19 27.37 -5.55 8.82
N LEU A 20 26.12 -5.85 8.45
CA LEU A 20 25.00 -6.25 9.34
C LEU A 20 24.58 -5.23 10.41
N ASN A 21 24.95 -3.96 10.26
CA ASN A 21 24.51 -2.90 11.17
C ASN A 21 22.98 -2.76 11.14
N THR A 22 22.38 -2.63 12.32
CA THR A 22 20.94 -2.65 12.47
C THR A 22 20.34 -1.26 12.32
N THR A 23 19.42 -1.06 11.36
CA THR A 23 18.66 0.18 11.21
C THR A 23 17.16 -0.11 11.12
N LYS A 24 16.31 0.81 11.59
CA LYS A 24 14.84 0.65 11.55
C LYS A 24 14.25 1.36 10.34
N SER A 25 13.25 0.76 9.71
CA SER A 25 12.52 1.36 8.59
C SER A 25 11.03 0.94 8.60
N ARG A 26 10.25 1.52 7.70
CA ARG A 26 8.81 1.26 7.57
C ARG A 26 8.43 1.02 6.11
N GLN A 27 7.78 -0.10 5.84
CA GLN A 27 7.24 -0.44 4.53
C GLN A 27 5.84 0.15 4.38
N LYS A 28 5.72 1.22 3.59
CA LYS A 28 4.44 1.88 3.30
C LYS A 28 3.72 1.15 2.15
N PRO A 29 2.43 0.81 2.29
CA PRO A 29 1.65 0.27 1.17
C PRO A 29 1.55 1.30 0.04
N ASN A 30 1.64 0.85 -1.21
CA ASN A 30 1.49 1.70 -2.39
C ASN A 30 0.01 2.04 -2.61
N LEU A 31 -0.44 3.14 -1.98
CA LEU A 31 -1.80 3.66 -2.09
C LEU A 31 -1.95 4.52 -3.35
N GLN A 32 -2.95 4.21 -4.17
CA GLN A 32 -3.28 4.91 -5.41
C GLN A 32 -4.73 5.37 -5.37
N THR A 33 -5.00 6.54 -5.95
CA THR A 33 -6.36 7.04 -6.15
C THR A 33 -6.96 6.42 -7.40
N VAL A 34 -8.08 5.72 -7.24
CA VAL A 34 -8.81 5.08 -8.34
C VAL A 34 -10.29 5.46 -8.26
N THR A 35 -10.96 5.47 -9.40
CA THR A 35 -12.42 5.64 -9.48
C THR A 35 -13.05 4.24 -9.52
N ILE A 36 -13.93 3.95 -8.57
CA ILE A 36 -14.72 2.71 -8.53
C ILE A 36 -16.18 3.16 -8.47
N ASP A 37 -17.00 2.68 -9.40
CA ASP A 37 -18.43 2.98 -9.48
C ASP A 37 -18.76 4.49 -9.41
N GLY A 38 -17.94 5.32 -10.06
CA GLY A 38 -18.08 6.78 -10.09
C GLY A 38 -17.49 7.52 -8.89
N VAL A 39 -17.02 6.83 -7.85
CA VAL A 39 -16.45 7.43 -6.62
C VAL A 39 -14.92 7.35 -6.60
N LYS A 40 -14.25 8.46 -6.27
CA LYS A 40 -12.79 8.51 -6.12
C LYS A 40 -12.36 7.99 -4.73
N VAL A 41 -11.62 6.89 -4.71
CA VAL A 41 -11.18 6.21 -3.48
C VAL A 41 -9.67 5.93 -3.53
N LYS A 42 -9.02 5.81 -2.36
CA LYS A 42 -7.64 5.32 -2.26
C LYS A 42 -7.62 3.85 -1.86
N LEU A 43 -6.92 3.05 -2.65
CA LEU A 43 -6.70 1.61 -2.42
C LEU A 43 -5.24 1.25 -2.71
N THR A 44 -4.80 0.08 -2.25
CA THR A 44 -3.46 -0.40 -2.59
C THR A 44 -3.39 -0.93 -4.01
N ALA A 45 -2.23 -0.80 -4.65
CA ALA A 45 -1.98 -1.31 -6.00
C ALA A 45 -2.34 -2.81 -6.16
N ARG A 46 -2.13 -3.62 -5.11
CA ARG A 46 -2.49 -5.06 -5.13
C ARG A 46 -4.00 -5.28 -5.11
N GLU A 47 -4.75 -4.53 -4.30
CA GLU A 47 -6.21 -4.61 -4.25
C GLU A 47 -6.82 -4.17 -5.60
N ILE A 48 -6.30 -3.10 -6.18
CA ILE A 48 -6.69 -2.63 -7.52
C ILE A 48 -6.47 -3.71 -8.58
N ARG A 49 -5.32 -4.39 -8.54
CA ARG A 49 -5.04 -5.51 -9.46
C ARG A 49 -6.05 -6.65 -9.32
N THR A 50 -6.42 -7.01 -8.08
CA THR A 50 -7.42 -8.05 -7.83
C THR A 50 -8.79 -7.64 -8.35
N LEU A 51 -9.22 -6.41 -8.10
CA LEU A 51 -10.48 -5.87 -8.61
C LEU A 51 -10.54 -5.90 -10.14
N LYS A 52 -9.46 -5.48 -10.81
CA LYS A 52 -9.36 -5.53 -12.28
C LYS A 52 -9.34 -6.93 -12.87
N LYS A 53 -8.97 -7.95 -12.09
CA LYS A 53 -8.96 -9.35 -12.54
C LYS A 53 -10.33 -10.01 -12.37
N ALA A 54 -11.13 -9.53 -11.41
CA ALA A 54 -12.45 -10.07 -11.12
C ALA A 54 -13.56 -9.46 -12.00
N ALA A 55 -13.30 -8.29 -12.60
CA ALA A 55 -14.10 -7.68 -13.66
C ALA A 55 -13.75 -8.29 -15.02
#